data_AF-A0A532UED0-F1
#
_entry.id   AF-A0A532UED0-F1
#
_cell.length_a   1.000
_cell.length_b   1.000
_cell.length_c   1.000
_cell.angle_alpha   90.00
_cell.angle_beta   90.00
_cell.angle_gamma   90.00
#
_symmetry.space_group_name_H-M   'P 1'
#
loop_
_entity.id
_entity.type
_entity.pdbx_description
1 polymer ?
#
loop_
_entity_poly.entity_id
_entity_poly.type
_entity_poly.pdbx_seq_one_letter_code
_entity_poly.pdbx_strand_id
1 'polypeptide(L)'
;ASDPWCLGIFVDNELPWGDDISLALASLASPSDQPAKIAFLEDLKTRYKEIRNLNDAWGTDHASWNDLLRATETPDEKKAGPDLRDFYTRIAEEYFRVCSAEVKRAAPNHLYLGCRFQQDNDRAVRAAAKYCDLLSYNPYTYNVSQFHPPSGIDMPVIIGEFQFGAIDRGMFGSPLVAVENQQDRAEKYKSYVQSALRNPFYVGAHWFMYLDLNPSGEPWGFNFQTGFVDVCDTPYDELVQAAREVGDILYEFRLKN
;
A
#
# COMPACT_ATOMS: atom_id res chain seq x y z
N ALA A 1 6.42 -9.24 -22.03
CA ALA A 1 5.56 -8.13 -22.50
C ALA A 1 4.16 -8.60 -22.93
N SER A 2 3.98 -9.83 -23.47
CA SER A 2 2.67 -10.30 -23.99
C SER A 2 2.27 -11.69 -23.48
N ASP A 3 2.91 -12.20 -22.42
CA ASP A 3 2.60 -13.53 -21.88
C ASP A 3 1.23 -13.50 -21.18
N PRO A 4 0.23 -14.24 -21.67
CA PRO A 4 -1.12 -14.25 -21.08
C PRO A 4 -1.16 -14.88 -19.68
N TRP A 5 -0.12 -15.59 -19.24
CA TRP A 5 -0.04 -16.16 -17.89
C TRP A 5 0.38 -15.15 -16.83
N CYS A 6 0.96 -14.01 -17.25
CA CYS A 6 1.19 -12.90 -16.35
C CYS A 6 -0.12 -12.10 -16.21
N LEU A 7 -0.74 -12.14 -15.03
CA LEU A 7 -1.98 -11.40 -14.76
C LEU A 7 -1.74 -9.89 -14.74
N GLY A 8 -0.65 -9.46 -14.11
CA GLY A 8 -0.34 -8.05 -13.94
C GLY A 8 0.97 -7.82 -13.19
N ILE A 9 1.27 -6.53 -12.98
CA ILE A 9 2.54 -6.04 -12.45
C ILE A 9 2.24 -5.15 -11.24
N PHE A 10 2.77 -5.53 -10.07
CA PHE A 10 2.92 -4.63 -8.94
C PHE A 10 4.16 -3.78 -9.13
N VAL A 11 4.10 -2.50 -8.74
CA VAL A 11 5.26 -1.60 -8.71
C VAL A 11 5.40 -1.07 -7.29
N ASP A 12 6.57 -1.28 -6.70
CA ASP A 12 6.89 -1.04 -5.29
C ASP A 12 5.98 -1.82 -4.31
N ASN A 13 6.20 -1.61 -3.01
CA ASN A 13 5.49 -2.29 -1.93
C ASN A 13 5.50 -1.41 -0.68
N GLU A 14 4.34 -1.19 -0.06
CA GLU A 14 4.20 -0.58 1.28
C GLU A 14 4.95 0.76 1.44
N LEU A 15 4.88 1.62 0.43
CA LEU A 15 5.46 2.96 0.51
C LEU A 15 4.85 3.76 1.68
N PRO A 16 5.64 4.58 2.39
CA PRO A 16 5.18 5.34 3.55
C PRO A 16 4.40 6.60 3.11
N TRP A 17 3.14 6.42 2.70
CA TRP A 17 2.27 7.51 2.22
C TRP A 17 1.91 8.54 3.31
N GLY A 18 2.00 8.16 4.58
CA GLY A 18 1.74 9.05 5.72
C GLY A 18 0.32 9.63 5.75
N ASP A 19 0.16 10.77 6.42
CA ASP A 19 -1.09 11.53 6.37
C ASP A 19 -1.22 12.35 5.06
N ASP A 20 -2.34 13.06 4.92
CA ASP A 20 -2.72 13.75 3.68
C ASP A 20 -1.94 15.04 3.37
N ILE A 21 -0.94 15.41 4.20
CA ILE A 21 -0.02 16.54 3.99
C ILE A 21 1.45 16.17 4.15
N SER A 22 1.76 15.02 4.75
CA SER A 22 3.10 14.58 5.15
C SER A 22 4.14 14.67 4.04
N LEU A 23 3.84 14.18 2.83
CA LEU A 23 4.76 14.23 1.68
C LEU A 23 5.02 15.67 1.20
N ALA A 24 4.02 16.56 1.31
CA ALA A 24 4.19 17.97 0.97
C ALA A 24 5.07 18.69 2.00
N LEU A 25 4.87 18.41 3.30
CA LEU A 25 5.71 18.91 4.37
C LEU A 25 7.16 18.42 4.23
N ALA A 26 7.35 17.12 3.96
CA ALA A 26 8.68 16.54 3.72
C ALA A 26 9.37 17.19 2.51
N SER A 27 8.61 17.49 1.44
CA SER A 27 9.13 18.21 0.28
C SER A 27 9.60 19.62 0.65
N LEU A 28 8.84 20.38 1.45
CA LEU A 28 9.26 21.71 1.93
C LEU A 28 10.48 21.64 2.85
N ALA A 29 10.55 20.64 3.73
CA ALA A 29 11.66 20.44 4.65
C ALA A 29 12.96 19.97 3.96
N SER A 30 12.87 19.53 2.71
CA SER A 30 14.02 19.03 1.94
C SER A 30 14.97 20.15 1.48
N PRO A 31 16.22 19.82 1.11
CA PRO A 31 17.15 20.76 0.49
C PRO A 31 16.60 21.44 -0.79
N SER A 32 17.19 22.57 -1.16
CA SER A 32 16.72 23.41 -2.29
C SER A 32 16.81 22.76 -3.67
N ASP A 33 17.58 21.68 -3.82
CA ASP A 33 17.73 20.91 -5.05
C ASP A 33 16.75 19.72 -5.14
N GLN A 34 15.91 19.49 -4.12
CA GLN A 34 14.90 18.44 -4.15
C GLN A 34 13.85 18.72 -5.24
N PRO A 35 13.66 17.84 -6.24
CA PRO A 35 12.75 18.09 -7.36
C PRO A 35 11.30 18.34 -6.95
N ALA A 36 10.80 17.59 -5.94
CA ALA A 36 9.45 17.80 -5.42
C ALA A 36 9.30 19.20 -4.78
N LYS A 37 10.31 19.69 -4.06
CA LYS A 37 10.29 21.04 -3.49
C LYS A 37 10.24 22.11 -4.57
N ILE A 38 11.05 21.95 -5.62
CA ILE A 38 11.07 22.86 -6.76
C ILE A 38 9.69 22.92 -7.43
N ALA A 39 9.10 21.76 -7.71
CA ALA A 39 7.77 21.66 -8.30
C ALA A 39 6.68 22.30 -7.41
N PHE A 40 6.77 22.13 -6.08
CA PHE A 40 5.84 22.76 -5.17
C PHE A 40 5.95 24.29 -5.21
N LEU A 41 7.19 24.81 -5.19
CA LEU A 41 7.40 26.25 -5.27
C LEU A 41 6.95 26.83 -6.61
N GLU A 42 6.98 26.07 -7.70
CA GLU A 42 6.40 26.48 -8.99
C GLU A 42 4.87 26.59 -8.92
N ASP A 43 4.18 25.66 -8.26
CA ASP A 43 2.73 25.74 -8.03
C ASP A 43 2.38 26.97 -7.18
N LEU A 44 3.14 27.19 -6.10
CA LEU A 44 2.95 28.33 -5.20
C LEU A 44 3.22 29.66 -5.90
N LYS A 45 4.29 29.76 -6.70
CA LYS A 45 4.57 30.93 -7.56
C LYS A 45 3.45 31.17 -8.54
N THR A 46 2.91 30.11 -9.14
CA THR A 46 1.81 30.22 -10.09
C THR A 46 0.53 30.71 -9.42
N ARG A 47 0.25 30.25 -8.20
CA ARG A 47 -0.94 30.61 -7.42
C ARG A 47 -0.86 32.03 -6.84
N TYR A 48 0.21 32.34 -6.12
CA TYR A 48 0.34 33.58 -5.35
C TYR A 48 0.98 34.72 -6.13
N LYS A 49 1.72 34.42 -7.21
CA LYS A 49 2.51 35.35 -8.06
C LYS A 49 3.67 36.03 -7.32
N GLU A 50 3.40 36.64 -6.18
CA GLU A 50 4.35 37.39 -5.36
C GLU A 50 4.50 36.74 -3.98
N ILE A 51 5.72 36.73 -3.43
CA ILE A 51 6.03 36.07 -2.15
C ILE A 51 5.22 36.66 -0.99
N ARG A 52 4.93 37.96 -1.01
CA ARG A 52 4.11 38.62 0.03
C ARG A 52 2.70 38.03 0.14
N ASN A 53 2.09 37.63 -0.98
CA ASN A 53 0.75 37.06 -0.97
C ASN A 53 0.75 35.67 -0.32
N LEU A 54 1.84 34.91 -0.50
CA LEU A 54 2.03 33.65 0.22
C LEU A 54 2.28 33.91 1.71
N ASN A 55 3.15 34.87 2.05
CA ASN A 55 3.42 35.24 3.44
C ASN A 55 2.13 35.64 4.18
N ASP A 56 1.26 36.42 3.54
CA ASP A 56 -0.04 36.80 4.09
C ASP A 56 -0.94 35.58 4.33
N ALA A 57 -0.99 34.63 3.38
CA ALA A 57 -1.80 33.43 3.48
C ALA A 57 -1.27 32.44 4.53
N TRP A 58 0.05 32.22 4.55
CA TRP A 58 0.71 31.22 5.40
C TRP A 58 1.12 31.78 6.77
N GLY A 59 1.09 33.11 6.94
CA GLY A 59 1.59 33.78 8.14
C GLY A 59 3.10 33.65 8.31
N THR A 60 3.84 33.68 7.21
CA THR A 60 5.31 33.60 7.17
C THR A 60 5.91 34.96 6.78
N ASP A 61 7.24 35.08 6.75
CA ASP A 61 7.93 36.33 6.39
C ASP A 61 9.17 36.07 5.53
N HIS A 62 9.00 35.31 4.43
CA HIS A 62 10.09 35.06 3.49
C HIS A 62 10.35 36.31 2.63
N ALA A 63 11.60 36.77 2.58
CA ALA A 63 11.98 37.94 1.78
C ALA A 63 11.89 37.70 0.26
N SER A 64 12.06 36.45 -0.18
CA SER A 64 11.96 36.06 -1.58
C SER A 64 11.55 34.58 -1.74
N TRP A 65 11.15 34.21 -2.96
CA TRP A 65 10.94 32.80 -3.32
C TRP A 65 12.21 31.94 -3.16
N ASN A 66 13.40 32.53 -3.32
CA ASN A 66 14.66 31.80 -3.11
C ASN A 66 14.92 31.54 -1.62
N ASP A 67 14.44 32.41 -0.73
CA ASP A 67 14.56 32.19 0.71
C ASP A 67 13.61 31.06 1.15
N LEU A 68 12.38 31.02 0.63
CA LEU A 68 11.49 29.87 0.82
C LEU A 68 12.09 28.57 0.24
N LEU A 69 12.77 28.63 -0.91
CA LEU A 69 13.40 27.45 -1.51
C LEU A 69 14.54 26.88 -0.63
N ARG A 70 15.26 27.75 0.08
CA ARG A 70 16.35 27.34 0.99
C ARG A 70 15.86 26.95 2.38
N ALA A 71 14.73 27.51 2.83
CA ALA A 71 14.17 27.23 4.13
C ALA A 71 13.75 25.75 4.26
N THR A 72 14.10 25.10 5.36
CA THR A 72 13.73 23.70 5.65
C THR A 72 12.72 23.60 6.78
N GLU A 73 12.28 24.73 7.32
CA GLU A 73 11.22 24.79 8.34
C GLU A 73 9.86 24.59 7.66
N THR A 74 9.00 23.82 8.32
CA THR A 74 7.63 23.58 7.85
C THR A 74 6.72 24.73 8.25
N PRO A 75 5.75 25.13 7.39
CA PRO A 75 4.81 26.21 7.70
C PRO A 75 3.76 25.77 8.72
N ASP A 76 2.95 26.72 9.18
CA ASP A 76 1.74 26.41 9.96
C ASP A 76 0.76 25.59 9.10
N GLU A 77 0.47 24.36 9.52
CA GLU A 77 -0.37 23.41 8.78
C GLU A 77 -1.83 23.88 8.62
N LYS A 78 -2.34 24.73 9.51
CA LYS A 78 -3.71 25.24 9.41
C LYS A 78 -3.81 26.28 8.31
N LYS A 79 -2.81 27.17 8.23
CA LYS A 79 -2.75 28.22 7.22
C LYS A 79 -2.35 27.68 5.84
N ALA A 80 -1.30 26.85 5.78
CA ALA A 80 -0.80 26.27 4.53
C ALA A 80 -1.57 25.01 4.08
N GLY A 81 -2.45 24.47 4.92
CA GLY A 81 -3.11 23.17 4.74
C GLY A 81 -3.76 22.94 3.36
N PRO A 82 -4.51 23.89 2.78
CA PRO A 82 -5.05 23.71 1.43
C PRO A 82 -3.97 23.48 0.37
N ASP A 83 -2.90 24.27 0.38
CA ASP A 83 -1.81 24.14 -0.59
C ASP A 83 -0.98 22.86 -0.36
N LEU A 84 -0.78 22.47 0.91
CA LEU A 84 -0.11 21.22 1.27
C LEU A 84 -0.89 20.00 0.73
N ARG A 85 -2.21 19.99 0.91
CA ARG A 85 -3.10 18.92 0.44
C ARG A 85 -3.19 18.87 -1.09
N ASP A 86 -3.23 20.02 -1.75
CA ASP A 86 -3.20 20.11 -3.21
C ASP A 86 -1.88 19.52 -3.74
N PHE A 87 -0.75 19.90 -3.15
CA PHE A 87 0.55 19.39 -3.59
C PHE A 87 0.76 17.91 -3.25
N TYR A 88 0.29 17.44 -2.09
CA TYR A 88 0.27 16.02 -1.77
C TYR A 88 -0.43 15.21 -2.89
N THR A 89 -1.59 15.70 -3.33
CA THR A 89 -2.36 15.08 -4.41
C THR A 89 -1.55 15.02 -5.70
N ARG A 90 -0.83 16.10 -6.03
CA ARG A 90 0.06 16.14 -7.19
C ARG A 90 1.19 15.11 -7.08
N ILE A 91 1.82 14.96 -5.92
CA ILE A 91 2.86 13.94 -5.70
C ILE A 91 2.29 12.55 -5.96
N ALA A 92 1.17 12.22 -5.33
CA ALA A 92 0.55 10.90 -5.47
C ALA A 92 0.12 10.61 -6.92
N GLU A 93 -0.50 11.59 -7.58
CA GLU A 93 -0.89 11.45 -8.99
C GLU A 93 0.30 11.29 -9.92
N GLU A 94 1.39 12.04 -9.70
CA GLU A 94 2.58 11.93 -10.53
C GLU A 94 3.25 10.56 -10.41
N TYR A 95 3.34 10.01 -9.18
CA TYR A 95 3.83 8.65 -8.95
C TYR A 95 3.02 7.63 -9.77
N PHE A 96 1.70 7.58 -9.58
CA PHE A 96 0.86 6.58 -10.24
C PHE A 96 0.78 6.80 -11.76
N ARG A 97 0.78 8.05 -12.23
CA ARG A 97 0.81 8.39 -13.66
C ARG A 97 2.08 7.87 -14.33
N VAL A 98 3.24 8.10 -13.73
CA VAL A 98 4.54 7.66 -14.27
C VAL A 98 4.64 6.14 -14.25
N CYS A 99 4.32 5.49 -13.12
CA CYS A 99 4.33 4.03 -13.03
C CYS A 99 3.39 3.38 -14.05
N SER A 100 2.15 3.88 -14.16
CA SER A 100 1.18 3.37 -15.13
C SER A 100 1.67 3.55 -16.57
N ALA A 101 2.21 4.73 -16.91
CA ALA A 101 2.75 4.98 -18.24
C ALA A 101 3.90 4.02 -18.60
N GLU A 102 4.84 3.78 -17.67
CA GLU A 102 5.96 2.87 -17.90
C GLU A 102 5.53 1.40 -17.97
N VAL A 103 4.60 0.96 -17.11
CA VAL A 103 4.01 -0.38 -17.18
C VAL A 103 3.32 -0.57 -18.52
N LYS A 104 2.45 0.35 -18.96
CA LYS A 104 1.73 0.24 -20.23
C LYS A 104 2.66 0.37 -21.44
N ARG A 105 3.78 1.10 -21.34
CA ARG A 105 4.80 1.14 -22.39
C ARG A 105 5.51 -0.21 -22.55
N ALA A 106 5.83 -0.89 -21.45
CA ALA A 106 6.56 -2.16 -21.47
C ALA A 106 5.68 -3.40 -21.67
N ALA A 107 4.45 -3.35 -21.15
CA ALA A 107 3.49 -4.45 -21.10
C ALA A 107 2.05 -3.90 -21.30
N PRO A 108 1.71 -3.43 -22.51
CA PRO A 108 0.45 -2.71 -22.78
C PRO A 108 -0.82 -3.52 -22.52
N ASN A 109 -0.71 -4.85 -22.57
CA ASN A 109 -1.83 -5.78 -22.39
C ASN A 109 -1.93 -6.35 -20.96
N HIS A 110 -1.09 -5.89 -20.03
CA HIS A 110 -1.04 -6.37 -18.65
C HIS A 110 -1.67 -5.38 -17.68
N LEU A 111 -2.22 -5.90 -16.58
CA LEU A 111 -2.80 -5.09 -15.52
C LEU A 111 -1.70 -4.38 -14.73
N TYR A 112 -1.87 -3.11 -14.42
CA TYR A 112 -1.10 -2.40 -13.41
C TYR A 112 -1.81 -2.53 -12.06
N LEU A 113 -1.17 -3.24 -11.13
CA LEU A 113 -1.76 -3.68 -9.86
C LEU A 113 -1.44 -2.73 -8.70
N GLY A 114 -0.90 -1.54 -8.96
CA GLY A 114 -0.57 -0.55 -7.93
C GLY A 114 0.63 -0.93 -7.07
N CYS A 115 0.64 -0.44 -5.83
CA CYS A 115 1.82 -0.43 -4.94
C CYS A 115 1.62 -1.03 -3.55
N ARG A 116 0.59 -1.86 -3.37
CA ARG A 116 0.38 -2.70 -2.16
C ARG A 116 0.39 -1.87 -0.87
N PHE A 117 -0.67 -1.11 -0.65
CA PHE A 117 -0.82 -0.27 0.54
C PHE A 117 -0.87 -1.09 1.83
N GLN A 118 0.01 -0.77 2.80
CA GLN A 118 -0.13 -1.19 4.21
C GLN A 118 -0.61 -0.03 5.07
N GLN A 119 -0.16 1.18 4.75
CA GLN A 119 -0.70 2.45 5.21
C GLN A 119 -1.07 3.28 4.00
N ASP A 120 -2.22 3.94 4.07
CA ASP A 120 -2.74 4.81 3.03
C ASP A 120 -3.39 6.07 3.61
N ASN A 121 -3.82 6.94 2.71
CA ASN A 121 -4.77 8.01 2.98
C ASN A 121 -5.64 8.22 1.75
N ASP A 122 -6.78 8.90 1.93
CA ASP A 122 -7.78 9.09 0.87
C ASP A 122 -7.17 9.68 -0.42
N ARG A 123 -6.22 10.62 -0.32
CA ARG A 123 -5.59 11.24 -1.49
C ARG A 123 -4.72 10.26 -2.27
N ALA A 124 -3.91 9.45 -1.60
CA ALA A 124 -3.09 8.44 -2.24
C ALA A 124 -3.94 7.38 -2.95
N VAL A 125 -5.02 6.91 -2.29
CA VAL A 125 -5.92 5.90 -2.88
C VAL A 125 -6.69 6.46 -4.07
N ARG A 126 -7.19 7.70 -3.98
CA ARG A 126 -7.84 8.37 -5.12
C ARG A 126 -6.89 8.58 -6.29
N ALA A 127 -5.62 8.88 -6.03
CA ALA A 127 -4.60 8.95 -7.08
C ALA A 127 -4.37 7.57 -7.72
N ALA A 128 -4.20 6.52 -6.91
CA ALA A 128 -4.08 5.15 -7.40
C ALA A 128 -5.26 4.75 -8.29
N ALA A 129 -6.49 5.07 -7.85
CA ALA A 129 -7.71 4.74 -8.56
C ALA A 129 -7.85 5.41 -9.94
N LYS A 130 -7.10 6.47 -10.23
CA LYS A 130 -7.07 7.10 -11.57
C LYS A 130 -6.23 6.35 -12.58
N TYR A 131 -5.25 5.56 -12.14
CA TYR A 131 -4.18 5.06 -13.01
C TYR A 131 -3.95 3.55 -12.94
N CYS A 132 -4.28 2.91 -11.81
CA CYS A 132 -4.19 1.48 -11.63
C CYS A 132 -5.41 0.76 -12.21
N ASP A 133 -5.23 -0.47 -12.69
CA ASP A 133 -6.35 -1.32 -13.08
C ASP A 133 -7.02 -1.95 -11.84
N LEU A 134 -6.23 -2.24 -10.80
CA LEU A 134 -6.68 -2.72 -9.48
C LEU A 134 -6.02 -1.90 -8.37
N LEU A 135 -6.73 -1.70 -7.26
CA LEU A 135 -6.08 -1.30 -6.02
C LEU A 135 -5.47 -2.53 -5.33
N SER A 136 -4.41 -2.34 -4.56
CA SER A 136 -3.77 -3.43 -3.84
C SER A 136 -3.41 -3.05 -2.42
N TYR A 137 -3.62 -4.00 -1.50
CA TYR A 137 -3.46 -3.80 -0.06
C TYR A 137 -2.82 -5.00 0.61
N ASN A 138 -2.09 -4.79 1.70
CA ASN A 138 -1.50 -5.83 2.54
C ASN A 138 -2.10 -5.83 3.97
N PRO A 139 -3.39 -6.16 4.15
CA PRO A 139 -4.04 -6.13 5.45
C PRO A 139 -3.72 -7.37 6.28
N TYR A 140 -2.79 -7.21 7.23
CA TYR A 140 -2.47 -8.17 8.28
C TYR A 140 -3.52 -8.12 9.42
N THR A 141 -4.67 -8.75 9.19
CA THR A 141 -5.82 -8.83 10.11
C THR A 141 -6.50 -10.21 10.03
N TYR A 142 -7.46 -10.50 10.89
CA TYR A 142 -8.23 -11.76 10.82
C TYR A 142 -9.44 -11.70 9.89
N ASN A 143 -9.91 -10.52 9.50
CA ASN A 143 -11.13 -10.36 8.70
C ASN A 143 -11.06 -9.09 7.85
N VAL A 144 -11.49 -9.20 6.60
CA VAL A 144 -11.53 -8.10 5.63
C VAL A 144 -12.92 -7.87 5.01
N SER A 145 -13.97 -8.47 5.58
CA SER A 145 -15.35 -8.34 5.06
C SER A 145 -15.93 -6.92 5.19
N GLN A 146 -15.36 -6.09 6.07
CA GLN A 146 -15.79 -4.70 6.30
C GLN A 146 -14.90 -3.68 5.58
N PHE A 147 -14.00 -4.12 4.72
CA PHE A 147 -13.19 -3.20 3.92
C PHE A 147 -14.06 -2.52 2.84
N HIS A 148 -13.85 -1.23 2.66
CA HIS A 148 -14.40 -0.46 1.54
C HIS A 148 -13.33 0.56 1.13
N PRO A 149 -13.09 0.77 -0.18
CA PRO A 149 -12.26 1.89 -0.61
C PRO A 149 -12.96 3.22 -0.24
N PRO A 150 -12.25 4.36 -0.31
CA PRO A 150 -12.85 5.64 -0.08
C PRO A 150 -14.12 5.89 -0.89
N SER A 151 -15.06 6.65 -0.30
CA SER A 151 -16.36 6.92 -0.90
C SER A 151 -16.24 7.43 -2.34
N GLY A 152 -17.04 6.84 -3.22
CA GLY A 152 -17.08 7.13 -4.66
C GLY A 152 -16.08 6.33 -5.51
N ILE A 153 -15.24 5.49 -4.90
CA ILE A 153 -14.37 4.58 -5.64
C ILE A 153 -15.05 3.22 -5.76
N ASP A 154 -15.30 2.78 -6.99
CA ASP A 154 -15.82 1.45 -7.31
C ASP A 154 -14.80 0.71 -8.17
N MET A 155 -13.81 0.09 -7.51
CA MET A 155 -12.69 -0.58 -8.17
C MET A 155 -12.41 -1.96 -7.57
N PRO A 156 -11.97 -2.92 -8.39
CA PRO A 156 -11.48 -4.20 -7.91
C PRO A 156 -10.22 -4.01 -7.06
N VAL A 157 -10.13 -4.80 -5.99
CA VAL A 157 -9.04 -4.75 -5.03
C VAL A 157 -8.41 -6.14 -4.88
N ILE A 158 -7.09 -6.21 -4.84
CA ILE A 158 -6.35 -7.44 -4.57
C ILE A 158 -5.60 -7.36 -3.24
N ILE A 159 -5.75 -8.40 -2.42
CA ILE A 159 -4.93 -8.55 -1.21
C ILE A 159 -3.56 -9.07 -1.64
N GLY A 160 -2.55 -8.23 -1.50
CA GLY A 160 -1.18 -8.53 -1.85
C GLY A 160 -0.46 -9.41 -0.84
N GLU A 161 -0.80 -9.29 0.45
CA GLU A 161 -0.25 -10.06 1.56
C GLU A 161 -1.30 -10.25 2.65
N PHE A 162 -1.36 -11.46 3.19
CA PHE A 162 -1.92 -11.78 4.49
C PHE A 162 -1.25 -13.05 5.01
N GLN A 163 -1.21 -13.23 6.33
CA GLN A 163 -0.62 -14.42 6.95
C GLN A 163 -1.06 -14.59 8.39
N PHE A 164 -0.87 -15.81 8.89
CA PHE A 164 -1.02 -16.17 10.29
C PHE A 164 0.16 -17.04 10.71
N GLY A 165 0.65 -16.86 11.94
CA GLY A 165 1.72 -17.68 12.49
C GLY A 165 1.41 -18.20 13.89
N ALA A 166 1.91 -19.38 14.20
CA ALA A 166 1.90 -19.98 15.53
C ALA A 166 3.34 -20.31 15.96
N ILE A 167 3.52 -20.58 17.26
CA ILE A 167 4.81 -20.95 17.86
C ILE A 167 4.83 -22.40 18.37
N ASP A 168 3.81 -23.20 18.02
CA ASP A 168 3.63 -24.59 18.45
C ASP A 168 4.55 -25.59 17.72
N ARG A 169 5.34 -25.13 16.75
CA ARG A 169 6.25 -25.94 15.92
C ARG A 169 7.72 -25.45 15.94
N GLY A 170 8.13 -24.78 17.02
CA GLY A 170 9.54 -24.44 17.25
C GLY A 170 10.01 -23.11 16.64
N MET A 171 9.05 -22.26 16.25
CA MET A 171 9.33 -20.87 15.87
C MET A 171 9.39 -19.98 17.12
N PHE A 172 10.37 -19.06 17.16
CA PHE A 172 10.60 -18.17 18.32
C PHE A 172 10.07 -16.75 18.12
N GLY A 173 9.86 -16.33 16.86
CA GLY A 173 9.38 -15.00 16.53
C GLY A 173 7.89 -14.83 16.79
N SER A 174 7.51 -13.69 17.38
CA SER A 174 6.11 -13.30 17.46
C SER A 174 5.61 -12.96 16.05
N PRO A 175 4.64 -13.68 15.48
CA PRO A 175 4.11 -13.38 14.15
C PRO A 175 3.38 -12.03 14.11
N LEU A 176 3.25 -11.44 12.92
CA LEU A 176 2.45 -10.22 12.72
C LEU A 176 0.99 -10.42 13.11
N VAL A 177 0.43 -11.60 12.80
CA VAL A 177 -0.90 -12.02 13.23
C VAL A 177 -0.80 -13.40 13.87
N ALA A 178 -0.94 -13.43 15.20
CA ALA A 178 -0.76 -14.65 15.97
C ALA A 178 -1.98 -15.57 15.94
N VAL A 179 -1.74 -16.87 15.96
CA VAL A 179 -2.75 -17.91 16.12
C VAL A 179 -2.25 -18.94 17.12
N GLU A 180 -3.17 -19.72 17.68
CA GLU A 180 -2.85 -20.59 18.82
C GLU A 180 -1.93 -21.76 18.44
N ASN A 181 -2.18 -22.38 17.28
CA ASN A 181 -1.50 -23.58 16.80
C ASN A 181 -1.79 -23.78 15.28
N GLN A 182 -1.22 -24.82 14.67
CA GLN A 182 -1.43 -25.08 13.23
C GLN A 182 -2.90 -25.32 12.84
N GLN A 183 -3.73 -25.89 13.72
CA GLN A 183 -5.15 -26.06 13.44
C GLN A 183 -5.89 -24.70 13.44
N ASP A 184 -5.64 -23.84 14.41
CA ASP A 184 -6.20 -22.48 14.42
C ASP A 184 -5.70 -21.67 13.22
N ARG A 185 -4.42 -21.83 12.84
CA ARG A 185 -3.85 -21.24 11.61
C ARG A 185 -4.65 -21.60 10.37
N ALA A 186 -4.99 -22.89 10.22
CA ALA A 186 -5.82 -23.39 9.12
C ALA A 186 -7.25 -22.82 9.15
N GLU A 187 -7.89 -22.78 10.33
CA GLU A 187 -9.24 -22.19 10.46
C GLU A 187 -9.26 -20.68 10.19
N LYS A 188 -8.24 -19.94 10.63
CA LYS A 188 -8.11 -18.50 10.32
C LYS A 188 -7.84 -18.27 8.84
N TYR A 189 -7.03 -19.10 8.19
CA TYR A 189 -6.86 -19.06 6.73
C TYR A 189 -8.23 -19.16 6.03
N LYS A 190 -9.03 -20.18 6.38
CA LYS A 190 -10.36 -20.38 5.77
C LYS A 190 -11.27 -19.18 5.99
N SER A 191 -11.38 -18.72 7.23
CA SER A 191 -12.20 -17.57 7.60
C SER A 191 -11.79 -16.30 6.87
N TYR A 192 -10.48 -16.04 6.76
CA TYR A 192 -9.95 -14.85 6.10
C TYR A 192 -10.30 -14.85 4.61
N VAL A 193 -9.98 -15.93 3.88
CA VAL A 193 -10.27 -16.03 2.44
C VAL A 193 -11.78 -15.96 2.19
N GLN A 194 -12.61 -16.62 2.99
CA GLN A 194 -14.07 -16.49 2.92
C GLN A 194 -14.57 -15.08 3.25
N SER A 195 -13.86 -14.31 4.09
CA SER A 195 -14.21 -12.91 4.36
C SER A 195 -13.88 -12.01 3.16
N ALA A 196 -12.78 -12.29 2.44
CA ALA A 196 -12.45 -11.62 1.19
C ALA A 196 -13.46 -11.98 0.09
N LEU A 197 -13.85 -13.26 -0.03
CA LEU A 197 -14.86 -13.71 -1.00
C LEU A 197 -16.25 -13.09 -0.76
N ARG A 198 -16.60 -12.73 0.48
CA ARG A 198 -17.86 -12.01 0.80
C ARG A 198 -17.80 -10.50 0.53
N ASN A 199 -16.59 -9.93 0.39
CA ASN A 199 -16.44 -8.50 0.18
C ASN A 199 -16.54 -8.18 -1.33
N PRO A 200 -17.49 -7.35 -1.78
CA PRO A 200 -17.72 -7.11 -3.19
C PRO A 200 -16.50 -6.55 -3.95
N PHE A 201 -15.57 -5.89 -3.27
CA PHE A 201 -14.41 -5.27 -3.90
C PHE A 201 -13.24 -6.23 -4.12
N TYR A 202 -13.06 -7.24 -3.26
CA TYR A 202 -11.90 -8.12 -3.38
C TYR A 202 -12.05 -9.13 -4.52
N VAL A 203 -11.02 -9.22 -5.35
CA VAL A 203 -10.94 -10.14 -6.49
C VAL A 203 -9.83 -11.19 -6.35
N GLY A 204 -9.07 -11.16 -5.25
CA GLY A 204 -8.02 -12.14 -4.96
C GLY A 204 -7.30 -11.86 -3.66
N ALA A 205 -6.60 -12.86 -3.15
CA ALA A 205 -5.74 -12.74 -1.98
C ALA A 205 -4.50 -13.62 -2.09
N HIS A 206 -3.32 -13.03 -1.85
CA HIS A 206 -2.05 -13.73 -1.86
C HIS A 206 -1.52 -13.88 -0.44
N TRP A 207 -1.20 -15.12 -0.09
CA TRP A 207 -0.57 -15.46 1.18
C TRP A 207 0.90 -15.02 1.19
N PHE A 208 1.32 -14.40 2.28
CA PHE A 208 2.73 -14.09 2.54
C PHE A 208 3.27 -15.04 3.62
N MET A 209 4.03 -16.08 3.31
CA MET A 209 4.73 -16.36 2.05
C MET A 209 4.90 -17.87 1.88
N TYR A 210 5.64 -18.30 0.86
CA TYR A 210 5.78 -19.74 0.59
C TYR A 210 6.54 -20.48 1.70
N LEU A 211 7.73 -20.01 2.06
CA LEU A 211 8.64 -20.63 3.03
C LEU A 211 8.62 -19.86 4.35
N ASP A 212 8.78 -20.55 5.49
CA ASP A 212 9.04 -19.90 6.77
C ASP A 212 10.31 -19.04 6.74
N LEU A 213 10.32 -18.00 7.57
CA LEU A 213 11.56 -17.27 7.85
C LEU A 213 12.50 -18.15 8.67
N ASN A 214 13.80 -17.85 8.60
CA ASN A 214 14.77 -18.56 9.41
C ASN A 214 14.46 -18.37 10.92
N PRO A 215 14.36 -19.45 11.73
CA PRO A 215 14.14 -19.34 13.17
C PRO A 215 15.20 -18.50 13.90
N SER A 216 16.43 -18.47 13.38
CA SER A 216 17.53 -17.62 13.89
C SER A 216 17.47 -16.16 13.41
N GLY A 217 16.49 -15.81 12.57
CA GLY A 217 16.29 -14.49 12.01
C GLY A 217 16.85 -14.30 10.60
N GLU A 218 16.12 -13.51 9.82
CA GLU A 218 16.61 -12.89 8.58
C GLU A 218 17.61 -11.76 8.89
N PRO A 219 18.42 -11.29 7.91
CA PRO A 219 19.33 -10.16 8.10
C PRO A 219 18.67 -8.88 8.65
N TRP A 220 17.35 -8.74 8.43
CA TRP A 220 16.53 -7.62 8.87
C TRP A 220 15.77 -7.88 10.18
N GLY A 221 16.03 -9.03 10.84
CA GLY A 221 15.61 -9.31 12.21
C GLY A 221 14.31 -10.10 12.38
N PHE A 222 13.57 -10.39 11.32
CA PHE A 222 12.32 -11.16 11.41
C PHE A 222 12.57 -12.67 11.43
N ASN A 223 11.84 -13.41 12.27
CA ASN A 223 11.94 -14.88 12.44
C ASN A 223 10.57 -15.54 12.67
N PHE A 224 9.57 -15.09 11.92
CA PHE A 224 8.17 -15.49 12.06
C PHE A 224 7.85 -16.81 11.36
N GLN A 225 6.87 -17.55 11.89
CA GLN A 225 6.17 -18.57 11.11
C GLN A 225 5.27 -17.89 10.07
N THR A 226 5.60 -18.03 8.79
CA THR A 226 4.91 -17.37 7.67
C THR A 226 4.70 -18.29 6.47
N GLY A 227 5.38 -19.44 6.43
CA GLY A 227 5.40 -20.36 5.31
C GLY A 227 4.17 -21.25 5.21
N PHE A 228 3.79 -21.59 3.97
CA PHE A 228 3.06 -22.81 3.67
C PHE A 228 3.90 -24.07 3.88
N VAL A 229 5.23 -23.93 3.78
CA VAL A 229 6.22 -24.96 4.07
C VAL A 229 7.24 -24.45 5.08
N ASP A 230 7.77 -25.36 5.90
CA ASP A 230 8.81 -25.05 6.87
C ASP A 230 10.21 -24.94 6.23
N VAL A 231 11.22 -24.56 7.01
CA VAL A 231 12.61 -24.41 6.56
C VAL A 231 13.26 -25.69 6.00
N CYS A 232 12.64 -26.84 6.23
CA CYS A 232 13.06 -28.14 5.70
C CYS A 232 12.28 -28.53 4.44
N ASP A 233 11.55 -27.60 3.81
CA ASP A 233 10.67 -27.83 2.66
C ASP A 233 9.54 -28.84 2.97
N THR A 234 9.12 -28.92 4.24
CA THR A 234 8.00 -29.78 4.67
C THR A 234 6.71 -28.96 4.74
N PRO A 235 5.65 -29.33 4.00
CA PRO A 235 4.38 -28.62 4.06
C PRO A 235 3.68 -28.70 5.42
N TYR A 236 2.99 -27.63 5.79
CA TYR A 236 2.02 -27.64 6.89
C TYR A 236 0.71 -28.24 6.41
N ASP A 237 0.49 -29.52 6.69
CA ASP A 237 -0.67 -30.28 6.20
C ASP A 237 -2.01 -29.62 6.53
N GLU A 238 -2.16 -29.04 7.73
CA GLU A 238 -3.39 -28.36 8.15
C GLU A 238 -3.69 -27.15 7.24
N LEU A 239 -2.68 -26.35 6.93
CA LEU A 239 -2.80 -25.17 6.08
C LEU A 239 -3.01 -25.56 4.60
N VAL A 240 -2.33 -26.59 4.12
CA VAL A 240 -2.51 -27.14 2.76
C VAL A 240 -3.93 -27.67 2.58
N GLN A 241 -4.46 -28.40 3.56
CA GLN A 241 -5.82 -28.90 3.53
C GLN A 241 -6.83 -27.76 3.53
N ALA A 242 -6.67 -26.77 4.40
CA ALA A 242 -7.52 -25.57 4.42
C ALA A 242 -7.51 -24.81 3.08
N ALA A 243 -6.36 -24.68 2.43
CA ALA A 243 -6.23 -24.07 1.12
C ALA A 243 -6.99 -24.83 0.03
N ARG A 244 -6.92 -26.17 0.04
CA ARG A 244 -7.70 -27.02 -0.88
C ARG A 244 -9.20 -26.89 -0.63
N GLU A 245 -9.64 -26.99 0.61
CA GLU A 245 -11.06 -26.89 1.00
C GLU A 245 -11.70 -25.58 0.51
N VAL A 246 -11.00 -24.44 0.65
CA VAL A 246 -11.50 -23.15 0.18
C VAL A 246 -11.39 -23.03 -1.34
N GLY A 247 -10.27 -23.49 -1.91
CA GLY A 247 -10.03 -23.47 -3.35
C GLY A 247 -11.10 -24.21 -4.15
N ASP A 248 -11.53 -25.38 -3.66
CA ASP A 248 -12.53 -26.23 -4.31
C ASP A 248 -13.90 -25.56 -4.46
N ILE A 249 -14.23 -24.63 -3.55
CA ILE A 249 -15.53 -23.93 -3.55
C ILE A 249 -15.42 -22.45 -3.92
N LEU A 250 -14.24 -21.94 -4.27
CA LEU A 250 -13.94 -20.51 -4.34
C LEU A 250 -14.93 -19.73 -5.21
N TYR A 251 -15.16 -20.20 -6.44
CA TYR A 251 -16.07 -19.55 -7.37
C TYR A 251 -17.54 -19.71 -6.97
N GLU A 252 -17.94 -20.92 -6.54
CA GLU A 252 -19.31 -21.19 -6.12
C GLU A 252 -19.70 -20.35 -4.90
N PHE A 253 -18.79 -20.24 -3.93
CA PHE A 253 -18.98 -19.45 -2.72
C PHE A 253 -19.18 -17.97 -3.06
N ARG A 254 -18.33 -17.40 -3.95
CA ARG A 254 -18.45 -16.01 -4.41
C ARG A 254 -19.73 -15.72 -5.21
N LEU A 255 -20.22 -16.68 -5.98
CA LEU A 255 -21.45 -16.49 -6.77
C LEU A 255 -22.72 -16.60 -5.93
N LYS A 256 -22.64 -17.20 -4.74
CA LYS A 256 -23.78 -17.45 -3.84
C LYS A 256 -23.89 -16.46 -2.68
N ASN A 257 -22.83 -15.71 -2.37
CA ASN A 257 -22.74 -14.79 -1.23
C ASN A 257 -22.25 -13.43 -1.69
#